data_AF-A0A2V3IXY5-F1
#
_entry.id   AF-A0A2V3IXY5-F1
#
_cell.length_a   1.000
_cell.length_b   1.000
_cell.length_c   1.000
_cell.angle_alpha   90.00
_cell.angle_beta   90.00
_cell.angle_gamma   90.00
#
_symmetry.space_group_name_H-M   'P 1'
#
loop_
_entity.id
_entity.type
_entity.pdbx_description
1 polymer ?
#
loop_
_entity_poly.entity_id
_entity_poly.type
_entity_poly.pdbx_seq_one_letter_code
_entity_poly.pdbx_strand_id
1 'polypeptide(L)'
;MLAKSNFIAYALPAYTSGTTQPLDVAIFPSLKYHYRALLEKVYRSRCRAYKPMNEFDVSQIISKAYTLSVTNSNINSGFSRSGIYRFDDCRVFSQARPYSLEEPYRLASVEQIVDMMDKENDRSIEDVINDVHVHSSGFLNNKYGAILISDAALGLLKLQDLSKKQQRNVKDMKGAEKARMVAVEKEKWTVARLEFDHLAALRRVTRYGDGYQVPRPLSIRRAIAKSNAAKRHST
;
A
#
# COMPACT_ATOMS: atom_id res chain seq x y z
N MET A 1 40.73 -8.41 15.83
CA MET A 1 40.04 -9.09 16.95
C MET A 1 39.50 -10.47 16.60
N LEU A 2 39.07 -10.75 15.37
CA LEU A 2 38.62 -12.09 14.94
C LEU A 2 39.74 -13.16 14.89
N ALA A 3 40.98 -12.78 14.60
CA ALA A 3 42.10 -13.72 14.46
C ALA A 3 42.58 -14.37 15.77
N LYS A 4 42.12 -13.90 16.94
CA LYS A 4 42.56 -14.39 18.26
C LYS A 4 41.52 -15.27 18.96
N SER A 5 40.40 -15.55 18.30
CA SER A 5 39.25 -16.25 18.87
C SER A 5 38.84 -17.41 17.97
N ASN A 6 38.33 -18.49 18.56
CA ASN A 6 37.91 -19.72 17.86
C ASN A 6 36.57 -19.53 17.12
N PHE A 7 36.49 -18.57 16.22
CA PHE A 7 35.34 -18.37 15.34
C PHE A 7 35.61 -18.98 13.96
N ILE A 8 34.63 -19.70 13.44
CA ILE A 8 34.61 -20.12 12.05
C ILE A 8 33.90 -19.03 11.25
N ALA A 9 34.63 -18.38 10.36
CA ALA A 9 34.03 -17.40 9.45
C ALA A 9 33.21 -18.15 8.38
N TYR A 10 31.92 -17.83 8.28
CA TYR A 10 31.04 -18.37 7.26
C TYR A 10 31.00 -17.41 6.06
N ALA A 11 31.71 -17.77 4.99
CA ALA A 11 31.76 -16.97 3.77
C ALA A 11 30.51 -17.24 2.92
N LEU A 12 29.80 -16.16 2.57
CA LEU A 12 28.63 -16.21 1.70
C LEU A 12 28.95 -15.54 0.36
N PRO A 13 28.46 -16.07 -0.77
CA PRO A 13 28.60 -15.40 -2.06
C PRO A 13 27.97 -14.00 -2.04
N ALA A 14 28.46 -13.12 -2.90
CA ALA A 14 27.89 -11.79 -3.05
C ALA A 14 26.42 -11.86 -3.53
N TYR A 15 25.60 -10.90 -3.10
CA TYR A 15 24.20 -10.76 -3.53
C TYR A 15 23.26 -11.93 -3.18
N THR A 16 23.62 -12.80 -2.22
CA THR A 16 22.77 -13.91 -1.75
C THR A 16 22.10 -13.65 -0.41
N SER A 17 22.13 -12.42 0.12
CA SER A 17 21.66 -12.16 1.49
C SER A 17 20.20 -12.60 1.72
N GLY A 18 19.32 -12.35 0.75
CA GLY A 18 17.91 -12.74 0.79
C GLY A 18 17.63 -14.24 0.77
N THR A 19 18.63 -15.09 0.58
CA THR A 19 18.49 -16.55 0.54
C THR A 19 19.39 -17.25 1.56
N THR A 20 20.62 -16.79 1.76
CA THR A 20 21.62 -17.47 2.60
C THR A 20 21.79 -16.85 3.98
N GLN A 21 21.28 -15.64 4.25
CA GLN A 21 21.39 -15.02 5.57
C GLN A 21 20.13 -15.29 6.41
N PRO A 22 20.21 -16.03 7.54
CA PRO A 22 19.06 -16.38 8.37
C PRO A 22 18.23 -15.17 8.83
N LEU A 23 18.91 -14.03 9.09
CA LEU A 23 18.26 -12.78 9.51
C LEU A 23 17.36 -12.22 8.41
N ASP A 24 17.85 -12.15 7.18
CA ASP A 24 17.11 -11.65 6.02
C ASP A 24 15.96 -12.57 5.64
N VAL A 25 16.13 -13.89 5.78
CA VAL A 25 15.15 -14.90 5.38
C VAL A 25 13.97 -15.01 6.34
N ALA A 26 14.21 -14.93 7.66
CA ALA A 26 13.19 -15.21 8.67
C ALA A 26 12.92 -14.04 9.63
N ILE A 27 13.96 -13.39 10.17
CA ILE A 27 13.81 -12.43 11.27
C ILE A 27 13.32 -11.07 10.78
N PHE A 28 13.97 -10.48 9.78
CA PHE A 28 13.61 -9.14 9.29
C PHE A 28 12.23 -9.06 8.64
N PRO A 29 11.77 -10.06 7.85
CA PRO A 29 10.39 -10.08 7.36
C PRO A 29 9.36 -10.08 8.51
N SER A 30 9.58 -10.91 9.52
CA SER A 30 8.74 -10.97 10.73
C SER A 30 8.76 -9.64 11.48
N LEU A 31 9.94 -9.05 11.65
CA LEU A 31 10.12 -7.75 12.31
C LEU A 31 9.36 -6.64 11.60
N LYS A 32 9.49 -6.55 10.27
CA LYS A 32 8.76 -5.57 9.45
C LYS A 32 7.26 -5.74 9.56
N TYR A 33 6.78 -6.99 9.59
CA TYR A 33 5.35 -7.29 9.75
C TYR A 33 4.81 -6.82 11.11
N HIS A 34 5.43 -7.26 12.21
CA HIS A 34 4.99 -6.88 13.56
C HIS A 34 5.16 -5.40 13.83
N TYR A 35 6.24 -4.79 13.36
CA TYR A 35 6.48 -3.36 13.49
C TYR A 35 5.36 -2.56 12.82
N ARG A 36 5.00 -2.90 11.56
CA ARG A 36 3.90 -2.23 10.84
C ARG A 36 2.57 -2.39 11.56
N ALA A 37 2.24 -3.60 12.01
CA ALA A 37 0.98 -3.86 12.73
C ALA A 37 0.87 -3.08 14.05
N LEU A 38 1.97 -3.01 14.82
CA LEU A 38 2.01 -2.24 16.06
C LEU A 38 1.95 -0.73 15.80
N LEU A 39 2.66 -0.25 14.78
CA LEU A 39 2.65 1.15 14.39
C LEU A 39 1.25 1.60 13.95
N GLU A 40 0.55 0.80 13.15
CA GLU A 40 -0.84 1.07 12.76
C GLU A 40 -1.78 1.12 13.97
N LYS A 41 -1.63 0.18 14.91
CA LYS A 41 -2.42 0.16 16.16
C LYS A 41 -2.21 1.41 17.00
N VAL A 42 -0.96 1.83 17.18
CA VAL A 42 -0.61 3.03 17.97
C VAL A 42 -1.03 4.31 17.24
N TYR A 43 -0.84 4.36 15.93
CA TYR A 43 -1.28 5.50 15.12
C TYR A 43 -2.79 5.71 15.24
N ARG A 44 -3.59 4.64 15.08
CA ARG A 44 -5.05 4.72 15.22
C ARG A 44 -5.49 5.15 16.61
N SER A 45 -4.83 4.69 17.67
CA SER A 45 -5.19 5.10 19.04
C SER A 45 -4.81 6.55 19.32
N ARG A 46 -3.68 7.03 18.81
CA ARG A 46 -3.20 8.40 19.03
C ARG A 46 -3.87 9.44 18.16
N CYS A 47 -4.23 9.13 16.92
CA CYS A 47 -5.04 10.02 16.09
C CYS A 47 -6.39 10.34 16.75
N ARG A 48 -7.01 9.36 17.43
CA ARG A 48 -8.23 9.60 18.22
C ARG A 48 -8.00 10.51 19.43
N ALA A 49 -6.77 10.55 19.96
CA ALA A 49 -6.39 11.31 21.13
C ALA A 49 -5.62 12.62 20.80
N TYR A 50 -5.49 12.98 19.51
CA TYR A 50 -4.72 14.15 19.03
C TYR A 50 -3.31 14.29 19.63
N LYS A 51 -2.65 13.17 19.94
CA LYS A 51 -1.33 13.18 20.59
C LYS A 51 -0.23 12.81 19.58
N PRO A 52 0.80 13.64 19.37
CA PRO A 52 1.92 13.30 18.50
C PRO A 52 2.75 12.13 19.05
N MET A 53 3.49 11.45 18.19
CA MET A 53 4.39 10.35 18.56
C MET A 53 5.78 10.89 18.90
N ASN A 54 6.41 10.36 19.94
CA ASN A 54 7.77 10.69 20.35
C ASN A 54 8.74 9.53 20.02
N GLU A 55 10.04 9.79 20.07
CA GLU A 55 11.11 8.81 19.88
C GLU A 55 10.99 7.61 20.83
N PHE A 56 10.64 7.83 22.10
CA PHE A 56 10.40 6.74 23.05
C PHE A 56 9.29 5.78 22.60
N ASP A 57 8.28 6.29 21.90
CA ASP A 57 7.20 5.45 21.38
C ASP A 57 7.71 4.57 20.23
N VAL A 58 8.54 5.12 19.35
CA VAL A 58 9.20 4.35 18.27
C VAL A 58 10.06 3.25 18.89
N SER A 59 10.86 3.58 19.90
CA SER A 59 11.72 2.65 20.62
C SER A 59 10.93 1.54 21.31
N GLN A 60 9.79 1.86 21.93
CA GLN A 60 8.91 0.84 22.50
C GLN A 60 8.28 -0.05 21.43
N ILE A 61 7.85 0.51 20.29
CA ILE A 61 7.24 -0.26 19.21
C ILE A 61 8.26 -1.23 18.60
N ILE A 62 9.48 -0.76 18.30
CA ILE A 62 10.51 -1.63 17.71
C ILE A 62 10.96 -2.70 18.71
N SER A 63 11.06 -2.38 20.00
CA SER A 63 11.41 -3.35 21.04
C SER A 63 10.36 -4.46 21.15
N LYS A 64 9.07 -4.10 21.12
CA LYS A 64 7.96 -5.08 21.10
C LYS A 64 7.91 -5.89 19.80
N ALA A 65 8.17 -5.26 18.66
CA ALA A 65 8.22 -5.97 17.38
C ALA A 65 9.39 -6.98 17.37
N TYR A 66 10.53 -6.62 17.96
CA TYR A 66 11.70 -7.48 18.09
C TYR A 66 11.41 -8.72 18.92
N THR A 67 10.81 -8.57 20.11
CA THR A 67 10.48 -9.72 20.97
C THR A 67 9.48 -10.68 20.33
N LEU A 68 8.56 -10.17 19.50
CA LEU A 68 7.64 -11.01 18.73
C LEU A 68 8.30 -11.72 17.54
N SER A 69 9.39 -11.17 17.01
CA SER A 69 10.01 -11.65 15.77
C SER A 69 11.18 -12.59 16.03
N VAL A 70 11.92 -12.38 17.12
CA VAL A 70 13.08 -13.18 17.51
C VAL A 70 12.61 -14.31 18.41
N THR A 71 11.92 -15.28 17.81
CA THR A 71 11.45 -16.50 18.48
C THR A 71 12.33 -17.68 18.09
N ASN A 72 12.42 -18.71 18.96
CA ASN A 72 13.15 -19.95 18.63
C ASN A 72 12.66 -20.59 17.33
N SER A 73 11.35 -20.52 17.07
CA SER A 73 10.76 -21.01 15.82
C SER A 73 11.30 -20.24 14.62
N ASN A 74 11.31 -18.90 14.67
CA ASN A 74 11.81 -18.09 13.56
C ASN A 74 13.31 -18.25 13.36
N ILE A 75 14.09 -18.31 14.44
CA ILE A 75 15.53 -18.55 14.40
C ILE A 75 15.82 -19.89 13.71
N ASN A 76 15.22 -20.98 14.20
CA ASN A 76 15.42 -22.31 13.63
C ASN A 76 14.96 -22.38 12.16
N SER A 77 13.84 -21.74 11.83
CA SER A 77 13.37 -21.66 10.45
C SER A 77 14.32 -20.88 9.54
N GLY A 78 14.95 -19.82 10.05
CA GLY A 78 15.92 -19.01 9.30
C GLY A 78 17.17 -19.81 8.96
N PHE A 79 17.73 -20.53 9.94
CA PHE A 79 18.87 -21.42 9.69
C PHE A 79 18.52 -22.61 8.78
N SER A 80 17.31 -23.14 8.87
CA SER A 80 16.86 -24.23 8.00
C SER A 80 16.61 -23.80 6.57
N ARG A 81 16.02 -22.62 6.36
CA ARG A 81 15.71 -22.09 5.03
C ARG A 81 16.94 -21.56 4.29
N SER A 82 17.94 -21.10 5.03
CA SER A 82 19.26 -20.72 4.49
C SER A 82 20.16 -21.92 4.20
N GLY A 83 19.73 -23.15 4.51
CA GLY A 83 20.52 -24.37 4.27
C GLY A 83 21.70 -24.55 5.25
N ILE A 84 21.79 -23.72 6.28
CA ILE A 84 22.84 -23.80 7.30
C ILE A 84 22.54 -24.91 8.32
N TYR A 85 21.27 -25.07 8.73
CA TYR A 85 20.88 -26.10 9.71
C TYR A 85 19.46 -26.67 9.54
N ARG A 86 19.26 -27.98 9.30
CA ARG A 86 20.29 -28.98 8.99
C ARG A 86 21.04 -28.58 7.71
N PHE A 87 22.34 -28.81 7.70
CA PHE A 87 23.19 -28.48 6.57
C PHE A 87 22.67 -29.18 5.32
N ASP A 88 22.30 -28.40 4.32
CA ASP A 88 21.71 -28.87 3.06
C ASP A 88 22.37 -28.10 1.92
N ASP A 89 23.43 -28.69 1.38
CA ASP A 89 24.21 -28.15 0.27
C ASP A 89 23.30 -27.78 -0.92
N CYS A 90 22.35 -28.65 -1.25
CA CYS A 90 21.44 -28.41 -2.34
C CYS A 90 20.65 -27.13 -2.10
N ARG A 91 20.17 -26.84 -0.88
CA ARG A 91 19.46 -25.59 -0.58
C ARG A 91 20.35 -24.36 -0.55
N VAL A 92 21.57 -24.48 -0.02
CA VAL A 92 22.55 -23.38 -0.01
C VAL A 92 22.89 -22.95 -1.44
N PHE A 93 23.10 -23.93 -2.34
CA PHE A 93 23.56 -23.68 -3.71
C PHE A 93 22.42 -23.55 -4.74
N SER A 94 21.23 -24.12 -4.51
CA SER A 94 20.08 -24.01 -5.44
C SER A 94 19.36 -22.66 -5.38
N GLN A 95 19.49 -21.93 -4.27
CA GLN A 95 18.90 -20.60 -4.09
C GLN A 95 19.86 -19.46 -4.42
N ALA A 96 21.16 -19.75 -4.57
CA ALA A 96 22.02 -18.85 -5.32
C ALA A 96 21.40 -18.73 -6.72
N ARG A 97 21.18 -17.50 -7.19
CA ARG A 97 20.65 -17.28 -8.55
C ARG A 97 21.42 -18.18 -9.51
N PRO A 98 20.79 -18.75 -10.56
CA PRO A 98 21.51 -19.57 -11.51
C PRO A 98 22.77 -18.81 -11.90
N TYR A 99 23.92 -19.35 -11.46
CA TYR A 99 25.17 -19.05 -12.09
C TYR A 99 24.90 -19.29 -13.57
N SER A 100 25.11 -18.26 -14.39
CA SER A 100 24.94 -18.42 -15.82
C SER A 100 25.70 -19.69 -16.20
N LEU A 101 25.08 -20.63 -16.91
CA LEU A 101 25.74 -21.87 -17.35
C LEU A 101 26.95 -21.59 -18.27
N GLU A 102 27.16 -20.32 -18.63
CA GLU A 102 28.30 -19.80 -19.36
C GLU A 102 29.52 -19.46 -18.47
N GLU A 103 29.41 -19.51 -17.14
CA GLU A 103 30.61 -19.30 -16.31
C GLU A 103 31.57 -20.49 -16.48
N PRO A 104 32.82 -20.24 -16.89
CA PRO A 104 33.74 -21.30 -17.27
C PRO A 104 34.05 -22.16 -16.03
N TYR A 105 33.80 -23.46 -16.14
CA TYR A 105 34.12 -24.50 -15.14
C TYR A 105 35.61 -24.58 -14.75
N ARG A 106 36.47 -23.74 -15.34
CA ARG A 106 37.88 -23.59 -14.98
C ARG A 106 38.00 -22.42 -14.03
N LEU A 107 38.38 -22.71 -12.78
CA LEU A 107 38.94 -21.69 -11.89
C LEU A 107 40.09 -21.01 -12.63
N ALA A 108 39.97 -19.70 -12.85
CA ALA A 108 41.02 -18.91 -13.48
C ALA A 108 42.33 -19.06 -12.69
N SER A 109 43.46 -19.18 -13.38
CA SER A 109 44.76 -19.16 -12.70
C SER A 109 44.95 -17.79 -12.02
N VAL A 110 45.84 -17.73 -11.03
CA VAL A 110 46.14 -16.45 -10.34
C VAL A 110 46.56 -15.38 -11.35
N GLU A 111 47.35 -15.74 -12.36
CA GLU A 111 47.75 -14.79 -13.42
C GLU A 111 46.58 -14.32 -14.27
N GLN A 112 45.62 -15.20 -14.58
CA GLN A 112 44.41 -14.84 -15.31
C GLN A 112 43.51 -13.91 -14.48
N ILE A 113 43.44 -14.12 -13.16
CA ILE A 113 42.67 -13.24 -12.27
C ILE A 113 43.30 -11.85 -12.22
N VAL A 114 44.63 -11.77 -12.12
CA VAL A 114 45.36 -10.49 -12.14
C VAL A 114 45.16 -9.77 -13.48
N ASP A 115 45.32 -10.46 -14.61
CA ASP A 115 45.09 -9.89 -15.95
C ASP A 115 43.63 -9.43 -16.16
N MET A 116 42.66 -10.16 -15.60
CA MET A 116 41.25 -9.71 -15.59
C MET A 116 41.05 -8.45 -14.73
N MET A 117 41.67 -8.38 -13.55
CA MET A 117 41.58 -7.21 -12.68
C MET A 117 42.26 -5.99 -13.29
N ASP A 118 43.41 -6.17 -13.95
CA ASP A 118 44.13 -5.11 -14.64
C ASP A 118 43.32 -4.60 -15.84
N LYS A 119 42.73 -5.51 -16.64
CA LYS A 119 41.80 -5.14 -17.71
C LYS A 119 40.55 -4.43 -17.20
N GLU A 120 40.02 -4.82 -16.04
CA GLU A 120 38.88 -4.13 -15.43
C GLU A 120 39.25 -2.72 -14.94
N ASN A 121 40.48 -2.52 -14.46
CA ASN A 121 41.01 -1.23 -14.03
C ASN A 121 41.37 -0.31 -15.21
N ASP A 122 41.76 -0.89 -16.35
CA ASP A 122 42.08 -0.17 -17.59
C ASP A 122 40.84 0.20 -18.43
N ARG A 123 39.63 -0.16 -17.97
CA ARG A 123 38.39 0.21 -18.67
C ARG A 123 38.23 1.73 -18.75
N SER A 124 38.04 2.23 -19.96
CA SER A 124 37.72 3.65 -20.14
C SER A 124 36.31 3.94 -19.64
N ILE A 125 36.05 5.22 -19.34
CA ILE A 125 34.71 5.67 -18.95
C ILE A 125 33.68 5.36 -20.07
N GLU A 126 34.09 5.39 -21.34
CA GLU A 126 33.21 5.02 -22.46
C GLU A 126 32.81 3.53 -22.43
N ASP A 127 33.72 2.63 -22.08
CA ASP A 127 33.45 1.19 -21.99
C ASP A 127 32.41 0.90 -20.89
N VAL A 128 32.51 1.59 -19.75
CA VAL A 128 31.56 1.49 -18.64
C VAL A 128 30.18 2.04 -19.01
N ILE A 129 30.12 3.09 -19.85
CA ILE A 129 28.86 3.70 -20.31
C ILE A 129 28.10 2.75 -21.25
N ASN A 130 28.82 2.02 -22.11
CA ASN A 130 28.20 1.10 -23.08
C ASN A 130 27.56 -0.14 -22.41
N ASP A 131 28.02 -0.53 -21.22
CA ASP A 131 27.43 -1.62 -20.43
C ASP A 131 26.11 -1.24 -19.74
N VAL A 132 25.75 0.06 -19.70
CA VAL A 132 24.54 0.54 -19.04
C VAL A 132 23.30 0.21 -19.86
N HIS A 133 22.68 -0.93 -19.53
CA HIS A 133 21.41 -1.35 -20.11
C HIS A 133 20.24 -0.52 -19.57
N VAL A 134 19.55 0.18 -20.48
CA VAL A 134 18.28 0.87 -20.21
C VAL A 134 17.14 -0.08 -20.52
N HIS A 135 16.36 -0.46 -19.51
CA HIS A 135 15.17 -1.29 -19.74
C HIS A 135 14.09 -0.50 -20.50
N SER A 136 13.25 -1.21 -21.26
CA SER A 136 12.08 -0.65 -21.95
C SER A 136 11.05 0.03 -21.02
N SER A 137 11.14 -0.22 -19.72
CA SER A 137 10.37 0.43 -18.66
C SER A 137 10.96 1.78 -18.19
N GLY A 138 12.12 2.19 -18.72
CA GLY A 138 12.76 3.48 -18.44
C GLY A 138 13.58 3.52 -17.15
N PHE A 139 13.96 2.37 -16.59
CA PHE A 139 14.89 2.30 -15.46
C PHE A 139 16.30 1.95 -15.94
N LEU A 140 17.29 2.72 -15.46
CA LEU A 140 18.71 2.41 -15.62
C LEU A 140 19.07 1.25 -14.69
N ASN A 141 19.68 0.20 -15.22
CA ASN A 141 20.20 -0.89 -14.41
C ASN A 141 21.45 -0.40 -13.66
N ASN A 142 21.29 -0.04 -12.40
CA ASN A 142 22.34 0.55 -11.55
C ASN A 142 23.17 -0.51 -10.79
N LYS A 143 23.20 -1.75 -11.29
CA LYS A 143 23.93 -2.88 -10.66
C LYS A 143 25.43 -2.59 -10.42
N TYR A 144 26.00 -1.64 -11.15
CA TYR A 144 27.41 -1.21 -11.02
C TYR A 144 27.60 0.23 -10.52
N GLY A 145 26.56 0.91 -10.02
CA GLY A 145 26.69 2.25 -9.45
C GLY A 145 27.08 3.31 -10.49
N ALA A 146 26.15 3.70 -11.37
CA ALA A 146 26.41 4.73 -12.36
C ALA A 146 26.51 6.14 -11.72
N ILE A 147 27.66 6.78 -11.87
CA ILE A 147 27.84 8.21 -11.58
C ILE A 147 27.40 8.99 -12.83
N LEU A 148 26.18 9.54 -12.79
CA LEU A 148 25.58 10.30 -13.91
C LEU A 148 26.09 11.75 -13.90
N ILE A 149 27.22 12.03 -14.56
CA ILE A 149 27.74 13.39 -14.74
C ILE A 149 27.59 13.88 -16.19
N SER A 150 27.29 13.01 -17.16
CA SER A 150 27.15 13.40 -18.57
C SER A 150 25.84 14.17 -18.83
N ASP A 151 25.97 15.37 -19.39
CA ASP A 151 24.86 16.25 -19.78
C ASP A 151 23.84 15.57 -20.70
N ALA A 152 24.30 14.62 -21.52
CA ALA A 152 23.44 13.85 -22.41
C ALA A 152 22.49 12.90 -21.63
N ALA A 153 23.00 12.23 -20.59
CA ALA A 153 22.20 11.38 -19.73
C ALA A 153 21.22 12.21 -18.88
N LEU A 154 21.65 13.39 -18.42
CA LEU A 154 20.78 14.35 -17.75
C LEU A 154 19.67 14.87 -18.67
N GLY A 155 19.99 15.11 -19.95
CA GLY A 155 19.03 15.51 -20.99
C GLY A 155 17.95 14.47 -21.25
N LEU A 156 18.33 13.18 -21.34
CA LEU A 156 17.37 12.08 -21.50
C LEU A 156 16.44 11.93 -20.31
N LEU A 157 16.94 12.06 -19.08
CA LEU A 157 16.12 12.03 -17.87
C LEU A 157 15.11 13.19 -17.83
N LYS A 158 15.53 14.40 -18.25
CA LYS A 158 14.63 15.57 -18.35
C LYS A 158 13.52 15.36 -19.38
N LEU A 159 13.83 14.80 -20.55
CA LEU A 159 12.84 14.48 -21.59
C LEU A 159 11.81 13.45 -21.10
N GLN A 160 12.25 12.45 -20.34
CA GLN A 160 11.34 11.45 -19.76
C GLN A 160 10.45 12.02 -18.65
N ASP A 161 10.96 12.93 -17.80
CA ASP A 161 10.15 13.62 -16.81
C ASP A 161 9.05 14.48 -17.46
N LEU A 162 9.38 15.18 -18.55
CA LEU A 162 8.40 15.93 -19.34
C LEU A 162 7.31 15.03 -19.93
N SER A 163 7.68 13.89 -20.51
CA SER A 163 6.72 12.91 -21.04
C SER A 163 5.79 12.37 -19.93
N LYS A 164 6.34 12.06 -18.75
CA LYS A 164 5.54 11.62 -17.59
C LYS A 164 4.60 12.70 -17.06
N LYS A 165 5.03 13.98 -17.04
CA LYS A 165 4.16 15.10 -16.68
C LYS A 165 2.99 15.26 -17.66
N GLN A 166 3.24 15.12 -18.96
CA GLN A 166 2.17 15.14 -19.97
C GLN A 166 1.18 13.99 -19.76
N GLN A 167 1.65 12.77 -19.48
CA GLN A 167 0.77 11.64 -19.19
C GLN A 167 -0.05 11.83 -17.91
N ARG A 168 0.52 12.43 -16.86
CA ARG A 168 -0.21 12.80 -15.64
C ARG A 168 -1.30 13.82 -15.94
N ASN A 169 -0.98 14.89 -16.66
CA ASN A 169 -1.97 15.91 -17.05
C ASN A 169 -3.13 15.31 -17.85
N VAL A 170 -2.86 14.40 -18.78
CA VAL A 170 -3.91 13.69 -19.54
C VAL A 170 -4.78 12.82 -18.62
N LYS A 171 -4.16 12.14 -17.65
CA LYS A 171 -4.89 11.30 -16.68
C LYS A 171 -5.75 12.15 -15.73
N ASP A 172 -5.23 13.29 -15.29
CA ASP A 172 -5.92 14.21 -14.40
C ASP A 172 -7.10 14.90 -15.10
N MET A 173 -6.95 15.27 -16.38
CA MET A 173 -8.04 15.76 -17.21
C MET A 173 -9.16 14.72 -17.37
N LYS A 174 -8.80 13.47 -17.70
CA LYS A 174 -9.77 12.36 -17.78
C LYS A 174 -10.44 12.06 -16.43
N GLY A 175 -9.71 12.21 -15.33
CA GLY A 175 -10.24 12.07 -13.97
C GLY A 175 -11.23 13.17 -13.60
N ALA A 176 -10.91 14.42 -13.93
CA ALA A 176 -11.77 15.58 -13.71
C ALA A 176 -13.06 15.48 -14.53
N GLU A 177 -12.99 15.01 -15.78
CA GLU A 177 -14.16 14.82 -16.64
C GLU A 177 -15.09 13.72 -16.09
N LYS A 178 -14.53 12.59 -15.62
CA LYS A 178 -15.31 11.56 -14.92
C LYS A 178 -15.95 12.09 -13.63
N ALA A 179 -15.24 12.90 -12.85
CA ALA A 179 -15.78 13.49 -11.63
C ALA A 179 -16.94 14.46 -11.91
N ARG A 180 -16.86 15.24 -13.01
CA ARG A 180 -17.95 16.10 -13.48
C ARG A 180 -19.20 15.29 -13.87
N MET A 181 -19.02 14.20 -14.61
CA MET A 181 -20.14 13.31 -14.98
C MET A 181 -20.86 12.73 -13.76
N VAL A 182 -20.10 12.29 -12.74
CA VAL A 182 -20.66 11.78 -11.48
C VAL A 182 -21.37 12.88 -10.68
N ALA A 183 -20.87 14.12 -10.71
CA ALA A 183 -21.52 15.25 -10.04
C ALA A 183 -22.88 15.59 -10.69
N VAL A 184 -22.93 15.64 -12.04
CA VAL A 184 -24.17 15.85 -12.80
C VAL A 184 -25.18 14.73 -12.52
N GLU A 185 -24.71 13.49 -12.42
CA GLU A 185 -25.58 12.36 -12.09
C GLU A 185 -26.13 12.45 -10.65
N LYS A 186 -25.30 12.85 -9.68
CA LYS A 186 -25.75 13.11 -8.31
C LYS A 186 -26.78 14.24 -8.24
N GLU A 187 -26.59 15.32 -8.99
CA GLU A 187 -27.57 16.42 -9.06
C GLU A 187 -28.92 15.94 -9.61
N LYS A 188 -28.92 15.12 -10.66
CA LYS A 188 -30.14 14.48 -11.18
C LYS A 188 -30.85 13.65 -10.11
N TRP A 189 -30.10 12.86 -9.35
CA TRP A 189 -30.65 12.07 -8.24
C TRP A 189 -31.22 12.93 -7.12
N THR A 190 -30.59 14.06 -6.79
CA THR A 190 -31.11 14.99 -5.78
C THR A 190 -32.39 15.68 -6.24
N VAL A 191 -32.49 16.07 -7.51
CA VAL A 191 -33.71 16.67 -8.07
C VAL A 191 -34.84 15.64 -8.08
N ALA A 192 -34.59 14.41 -8.55
CA ALA A 192 -35.58 13.34 -8.54
C ALA A 192 -36.06 13.00 -7.11
N ARG A 193 -35.18 13.09 -6.12
CA ARG A 193 -35.53 12.87 -4.72
C ARG A 193 -36.39 13.99 -4.13
N LEU A 194 -36.07 15.25 -4.46
CA LEU A 194 -36.91 16.39 -4.09
C LEU A 194 -38.30 16.30 -4.73
N GLU A 195 -38.38 15.92 -6.02
CA GLU A 195 -39.66 15.67 -6.69
C GLU A 195 -40.46 14.55 -6.02
N PHE A 196 -39.80 13.45 -5.65
CA PHE A 196 -40.43 12.36 -4.92
C PHE A 196 -40.95 12.81 -3.54
N ASP A 197 -40.17 13.58 -2.80
CA ASP A 197 -40.56 14.13 -1.50
C ASP A 197 -41.72 15.12 -1.62
N HIS A 198 -41.73 15.96 -2.67
CA HIS A 198 -42.86 16.84 -3.00
C HIS A 198 -44.14 16.04 -3.34
N LEU A 199 -44.04 14.99 -4.16
CA LEU A 199 -45.17 14.11 -4.48
C LEU A 199 -45.67 13.36 -3.24
N ALA A 200 -44.77 12.93 -2.36
CA ALA A 200 -45.12 12.30 -1.10
C ALA A 200 -45.82 13.28 -0.14
N ALA A 201 -45.39 14.55 -0.10
CA ALA A 201 -46.03 15.59 0.68
C ALA A 201 -47.45 15.90 0.16
N LEU A 202 -47.62 16.04 -1.16
CA LEU A 202 -48.94 16.20 -1.79
C LEU A 202 -49.86 15.02 -1.46
N ARG A 203 -49.36 13.78 -1.53
CA ARG A 203 -50.11 12.58 -1.11
C ARG A 203 -50.53 12.59 0.35
N ARG A 204 -49.70 13.15 1.25
CA ARG A 204 -50.06 13.29 2.69
C ARG A 204 -51.14 14.34 2.88
N VAL A 205 -51.09 15.45 2.14
CA VAL A 205 -52.12 16.50 2.17
C VAL A 205 -53.46 15.98 1.64
N THR A 206 -53.46 15.21 0.54
CA THR A 206 -54.69 14.64 -0.04
C THR A 206 -55.34 13.58 0.86
N ARG A 207 -54.58 12.87 1.72
CA ARG A 207 -55.18 11.93 2.70
C ARG A 207 -55.98 12.62 3.82
N TYR A 208 -55.78 13.92 4.03
CA TYR A 208 -56.58 14.71 4.98
C TYR A 208 -57.66 15.58 4.30
N GLY A 209 -57.77 15.52 2.96
CA GLY A 209 -58.68 16.35 2.18
C GLY A 209 -60.15 15.87 2.12
N ASP A 210 -60.44 14.61 2.44
CA ASP A 210 -61.76 14.01 2.17
C ASP A 210 -62.62 13.75 3.41
N GLY A 211 -62.31 14.40 4.55
CA GLY A 211 -62.97 14.10 5.84
C GLY A 211 -63.41 15.29 6.70
N TYR A 212 -63.20 16.55 6.28
CA TYR A 212 -63.65 17.69 7.07
C TYR A 212 -65.15 17.97 6.82
N GLN A 213 -66.02 17.21 7.50
CA GLN A 213 -67.36 17.72 7.78
C GLN A 213 -67.22 18.87 8.75
N VAL A 214 -67.50 20.10 8.27
CA VAL A 214 -67.59 21.29 9.12
C VAL A 214 -68.51 20.99 10.31
N PRO A 215 -68.07 21.19 11.56
CA PRO A 215 -68.90 20.92 12.73
C PRO A 215 -70.19 21.74 12.64
N ARG A 216 -71.36 21.07 12.61
CA ARG A 216 -72.65 21.78 12.59
C ARG A 216 -72.73 22.78 13.75
N PRO A 217 -73.15 24.03 13.51
CA PRO A 217 -73.29 25.06 14.54
C PRO A 217 -74.06 24.57 15.77
N LEU A 218 -73.67 25.06 16.95
CA LEU A 218 -74.26 24.68 18.25
C LEU A 218 -75.79 24.87 18.30
N SER A 219 -76.33 25.84 17.57
CA SER A 219 -77.77 26.09 17.44
C SER A 219 -78.51 24.89 16.84
N ILE A 220 -77.96 24.28 15.79
CA ILE A 220 -78.54 23.12 15.10
C ILE A 220 -78.47 21.89 15.98
N ARG A 221 -77.36 21.69 16.71
CA ARG A 221 -77.20 20.57 17.66
C ARG A 221 -78.21 20.65 18.82
N ARG A 222 -78.46 21.86 19.34
CA ARG A 222 -79.46 22.10 20.39
C ARG A 222 -80.89 21.86 19.90
N ALA A 223 -81.21 22.23 18.67
CA ALA A 223 -82.52 21.97 18.08
C ALA A 223 -82.79 20.46 17.92
N ILE A 224 -81.78 19.71 17.45
CA ILE A 224 -81.88 18.23 17.32
C ILE A 224 -82.04 17.58 18.71
N ALA A 225 -81.27 18.00 19.70
CA ALA A 225 -81.38 17.48 21.06
C ALA A 225 -82.76 17.75 21.69
N LYS A 226 -83.32 18.94 21.50
CA LYS A 226 -84.69 19.27 21.93
C LYS A 226 -85.74 18.43 21.21
N SER A 227 -85.60 18.21 19.90
CA SER A 227 -86.54 17.37 19.15
C SER A 227 -86.52 15.91 19.59
N ASN A 228 -85.34 15.40 19.95
CA ASN A 228 -85.17 14.03 20.43
C ASN A 228 -85.64 13.86 21.88
N ALA A 229 -85.51 14.90 22.71
CA ALA A 229 -86.08 14.90 24.06
C ALA A 229 -87.62 14.97 24.02
N ALA A 230 -88.20 15.77 23.11
CA ALA A 230 -89.64 15.84 22.91
C ALA A 230 -90.24 14.50 22.44
N LYS A 231 -89.55 13.80 21.53
CA LYS A 231 -89.95 12.45 21.07
C LYS A 231 -89.89 11.36 22.15
N ARG A 232 -89.10 11.56 23.21
CA ARG A 232 -88.97 10.60 24.33
C ARG A 232 -90.06 10.78 25.39
N HIS A 233 -90.79 11.89 25.37
CA HIS A 233 -91.87 12.17 26.32
C HIS A 233 -93.27 11.96 25.73
N SER A 234 -93.38 11.49 24.48
CA SER A 234 -94.65 11.21 23.80
C SER A 234 -94.89 9.71 23.54
N THR A 235 -94.25 8.84 24.31
CA THR A 235 -94.49 7.39 24.34
C THR A 235 -94.78 6.94 25.76
#